data_AF-A0A2E1XCX0-F1
#
_entry.id   AF-A0A2E1XCX0-F1
#
_cell.length_a   1.000
_cell.length_b   1.000
_cell.length_c   1.000
_cell.angle_alpha   90.00
_cell.angle_beta   90.00
_cell.angle_gamma   90.00
#
_symmetry.space_group_name_H-M   'P 1'
#
loop_
_entity.id
_entity.type
_entity.pdbx_description
1 polymer ?
#
loop_
_entity_poly.entity_id
_entity_poly.type
_entity_poly.pdbx_seq_one_letter_code
_entity_poly.pdbx_strand_id
1 'polypeptide(L)'
;MTEPRVKTGIRVSAQLRRAQSAGAFATIVRRGDADAGAVAVKLYQGPGAVKLFIQSRDLDGKPVWREPFEDEESGDIEAKIDRWLEKETSIDPDLWIVEIEDREGRTFLD
;
A
#
# COMPACT_ATOMS: atom_id res chain seq x y z
N MET A 1 -0.06 -21.62 -18.28
CA MET A 1 -1.16 -21.76 -17.30
C MET A 1 -1.01 -20.62 -16.31
N THR A 2 -2.03 -19.79 -16.13
CA THR A 2 -1.98 -18.65 -15.22
C THR A 2 -1.97 -19.17 -13.78
N GLU A 3 -1.02 -18.72 -12.98
CA GLU A 3 -0.90 -19.12 -11.57
C GLU A 3 -2.17 -18.71 -10.79
N PRO A 4 -2.70 -19.53 -9.87
CA PRO A 4 -3.87 -19.19 -9.08
C PRO A 4 -3.62 -17.88 -8.30
N ARG A 5 -4.48 -16.88 -8.51
CA ARG A 5 -4.39 -15.58 -7.82
C ARG A 5 -5.44 -15.48 -6.73
N VAL A 6 -5.00 -15.12 -5.53
CA VAL A 6 -5.89 -14.77 -4.42
C VAL A 6 -6.53 -13.40 -4.71
N LYS A 7 -7.85 -13.30 -4.48
CA LYS A 7 -8.62 -12.05 -4.64
C LYS A 7 -8.04 -10.91 -3.80
N THR A 8 -8.03 -9.70 -4.35
CA THR A 8 -7.44 -8.50 -3.70
C THR A 8 -7.99 -8.29 -2.28
N GLY A 9 -9.31 -8.38 -2.09
CA GLY A 9 -9.93 -8.16 -0.78
C GLY A 9 -9.48 -9.17 0.29
N ILE A 10 -9.19 -10.41 -0.10
CA ILE A 10 -8.65 -11.44 0.81
C ILE A 10 -7.21 -11.10 1.19
N ARG A 11 -6.38 -10.70 0.21
CA ARG A 11 -4.99 -10.31 0.44
C ARG A 11 -4.88 -9.09 1.35
N VAL A 12 -5.67 -8.04 1.08
CA VAL A 12 -5.74 -6.83 1.93
C VAL A 12 -6.19 -7.19 3.35
N SER A 13 -7.20 -8.05 3.50
CA SER A 13 -7.65 -8.49 4.84
C SER A 13 -6.56 -9.26 5.59
N ALA A 14 -5.79 -10.11 4.90
CA ALA A 14 -4.66 -10.82 5.50
C ALA A 14 -3.54 -9.85 5.90
N GLN A 15 -3.25 -8.86 5.06
CA GLN A 15 -2.28 -7.79 5.34
C GLN A 15 -2.61 -7.05 6.63
N LEU A 16 -3.85 -6.56 6.75
CA LEU A 16 -4.32 -5.85 7.95
C LEU A 16 -4.17 -6.72 9.21
N ARG A 17 -4.58 -7.99 9.13
CA ARG A 17 -4.47 -8.92 10.26
C ARG A 17 -3.02 -9.15 10.67
N ARG A 18 -2.09 -9.27 9.72
CA ARG A 18 -0.65 -9.43 10.03
C ARG A 18 -0.11 -8.21 10.79
N ALA A 19 -0.38 -7.01 10.28
CA ALA A 19 0.06 -5.77 10.92
C ALA A 19 -0.54 -5.62 12.34
N GLN A 20 -1.86 -5.78 12.47
CA GLN A 20 -2.56 -5.66 13.74
C GLN A 20 -2.11 -6.71 14.77
N SER A 21 -1.88 -7.95 14.34
CA SER A 21 -1.38 -9.01 15.24
C SER A 21 0.04 -8.74 15.74
N ALA A 22 0.82 -7.96 15.00
CA ALA A 22 2.17 -7.51 15.37
C ALA A 22 2.17 -6.20 16.19
N GLY A 23 0.99 -5.68 16.56
CA GLY A 23 0.83 -4.47 17.38
C GLY A 23 0.89 -3.16 16.59
N ALA A 24 0.94 -3.19 15.26
CA ALA A 24 0.79 -2.00 14.44
C ALA A 24 -0.67 -1.59 14.31
N PHE A 25 -0.92 -0.30 14.10
CA PHE A 25 -2.25 0.15 13.67
C PHE A 25 -2.33 -0.01 12.14
N ALA A 26 -3.42 -0.60 11.63
CA ALA A 26 -3.62 -0.75 10.20
C ALA A 26 -5.10 -0.62 9.85
N THR A 27 -5.39 0.12 8.79
CA THR A 27 -6.76 0.42 8.36
C THR A 27 -6.88 0.50 6.83
N ILE A 28 -8.09 0.30 6.33
CA ILE A 28 -8.43 0.56 4.94
C ILE A 28 -8.98 1.98 4.86
N VAL A 29 -8.25 2.87 4.20
CA VAL A 29 -8.69 4.25 3.92
C VAL A 29 -9.64 4.27 2.73
N ARG A 30 -9.35 3.43 1.72
CA ARG A 30 -10.17 3.30 0.53
C ARG A 30 -10.30 1.83 0.11
N ARG A 31 -11.53 1.41 -0.15
CA ARG A 31 -11.83 0.13 -0.79
C ARG A 31 -11.87 0.31 -2.31
N GLY A 32 -11.22 -0.61 -3.02
CA GLY A 32 -11.30 -0.75 -4.46
C GLY A 32 -12.01 -2.04 -4.87
N ASP A 33 -11.72 -2.56 -6.07
CA ASP A 33 -12.32 -3.80 -6.55
C ASP A 33 -11.85 -5.02 -5.73
N ALA A 34 -12.81 -5.84 -5.27
CA ALA A 34 -12.54 -6.92 -4.33
C ALA A 34 -11.77 -8.10 -4.95
N ASP A 35 -11.82 -8.25 -6.27
CA ASP A 35 -11.28 -9.43 -6.96
C ASP A 35 -9.90 -9.14 -7.55
N ALA A 36 -9.70 -7.97 -8.15
CA ALA A 36 -8.52 -7.64 -8.96
C ALA A 36 -7.97 -6.21 -8.77
N GLY A 37 -8.53 -5.40 -7.87
CA GLY A 37 -8.06 -4.02 -7.64
C GLY A 37 -6.58 -3.92 -7.29
N ALA A 38 -5.93 -2.82 -7.71
CA ALA A 38 -4.57 -2.48 -7.31
C ALA A 38 -4.51 -2.14 -5.80
N VAL A 39 -3.31 -2.20 -5.20
CA VAL A 39 -3.13 -1.91 -3.77
C VAL A 39 -1.99 -0.91 -3.58
N ALA A 40 -2.32 0.17 -2.89
CA ALA A 40 -1.39 1.12 -2.30
C ALA A 40 -1.33 0.93 -0.78
N VAL A 41 -0.12 0.94 -0.22
CA VAL A 41 0.12 0.87 1.22
C VAL A 41 0.94 2.09 1.65
N LYS A 42 0.34 2.98 2.44
CA LYS A 42 1.02 4.12 3.07
C LYS A 42 1.47 3.68 4.47
N LEU A 43 2.78 3.71 4.70
CA LEU A 43 3.41 3.38 5.98
C LEU A 43 3.81 4.68 6.69
N TYR A 44 3.24 4.91 7.86
CA TYR A 44 3.55 6.02 8.74
C TYR A 44 4.42 5.54 9.91
N GLN A 45 5.63 6.07 10.03
CA GLN A 45 6.57 5.77 11.12
C GLN A 45 6.69 6.92 12.12
N GLY A 46 6.23 8.11 11.74
CA GLY A 46 6.30 9.34 12.51
C GLY A 46 6.36 10.57 11.59
N PRO A 47 6.42 11.78 12.16
CA PRO A 47 6.52 13.01 11.40
C PRO A 47 7.73 13.00 10.45
N GLY A 48 7.50 13.22 9.15
CA GLY A 48 8.53 13.19 8.12
C GLY A 48 9.03 11.80 7.72
N ALA A 49 8.53 10.73 8.35
CA ALA A 49 8.90 9.35 8.07
C ALA A 49 7.68 8.59 7.54
N VAL A 50 7.30 8.92 6.30
CA VAL A 50 6.16 8.31 5.61
C VAL A 50 6.64 7.72 4.29
N LYS A 51 6.26 6.47 4.03
CA LYS A 51 6.58 5.74 2.81
C LYS A 51 5.30 5.32 2.11
N LEU A 52 5.35 5.21 0.78
CA LEU A 52 4.25 4.70 -0.03
C LEU A 52 4.74 3.51 -0.84
N PHE A 53 4.03 2.40 -0.78
CA PHE A 53 4.29 1.21 -1.58
C PHE A 53 3.13 0.95 -2.53
N ILE A 54 3.42 0.74 -3.80
CA ILE A 54 2.43 0.42 -4.83
C ILE A 54 2.71 -0.97 -5.39
N GLN A 55 1.69 -1.82 -5.36
CA GLN A 55 1.81 -3.14 -5.97
C GLN A 55 1.90 -3.01 -7.49
N SER A 56 2.87 -3.69 -8.07
CA SER A 56 3.11 -3.74 -9.51
C SER A 56 3.53 -5.16 -9.93
N ARG A 57 3.92 -5.31 -11.19
CA ARG A 57 4.48 -6.55 -11.72
C ARG A 57 5.81 -6.27 -12.40
N ASP A 58 6.75 -7.18 -12.22
CA ASP A 58 8.01 -7.17 -12.97
C ASP A 58 7.81 -7.70 -14.40
N LEU A 59 8.91 -7.78 -15.16
CA LEU A 59 8.92 -8.26 -16.54
C LEU A 59 8.53 -9.75 -16.67
N ASP A 60 8.74 -10.53 -15.61
CA ASP A 60 8.34 -11.94 -15.52
C ASP A 60 6.89 -12.10 -15.04
N GLY A 61 6.22 -10.98 -14.74
CA GLY A 61 4.86 -10.94 -14.23
C GLY A 61 4.74 -11.28 -12.74
N LYS A 62 5.83 -11.34 -11.98
CA LYS A 62 5.80 -11.57 -10.52
C LYS A 62 5.34 -10.30 -9.80
N PRO A 63 4.58 -10.43 -8.70
CA PRO A 63 4.20 -9.28 -7.90
C PRO A 63 5.43 -8.65 -7.26
N VAL A 64 5.54 -7.33 -7.37
CA VAL A 64 6.58 -6.53 -6.72
C VAL A 64 5.96 -5.29 -6.09
N TRP A 65 6.62 -4.74 -5.09
CA TRP A 65 6.25 -3.47 -4.48
C TRP A 65 7.24 -2.39 -4.95
N ARG A 66 6.72 -1.27 -5.43
CA ARG A 66 7.52 -0.10 -5.82
C ARG A 66 7.31 1.01 -4.81
N GLU A 67 8.36 1.77 -4.52
CA GLU A 67 8.33 2.93 -3.64
C GLU A 67 8.52 4.20 -4.49
N PRO A 68 7.44 4.83 -5.02
CA PRO A 68 7.55 5.94 -5.97
C PRO A 68 8.18 7.22 -5.38
N PHE A 69 8.34 7.29 -4.06
CA PHE A 69 8.93 8.43 -3.36
C PHE A 69 10.19 8.04 -2.57
N GLU A 70 10.87 6.96 -2.94
CA GLU A 70 12.07 6.48 -2.23
C GLU A 70 13.18 7.53 -2.12
N ASP A 71 13.37 8.33 -3.17
CA ASP A 71 14.41 9.37 -3.27
C ASP A 71 13.97 10.76 -2.77
N GLU A 72 12.77 10.89 -2.20
CA GLU A 72 12.21 12.18 -1.80
C GLU A 72 12.56 12.54 -0.35
N GLU A 73 12.95 13.81 -0.14
CA GLU A 73 13.31 14.30 1.19
C GLU A 73 12.08 14.52 2.09
N SER A 74 12.28 14.31 3.40
CA SER A 74 11.26 14.12 4.44
C SER A 74 10.35 15.32 4.75
N GLY A 75 10.63 16.52 4.21
CA GLY A 75 9.95 17.76 4.63
C GLY A 75 8.43 17.75 4.43
N ASP A 76 7.99 17.47 3.20
CA ASP A 76 6.57 17.48 2.80
C ASP A 76 6.11 16.13 2.23
N ILE A 77 6.81 15.04 2.58
CA ILE A 77 6.61 13.72 1.95
C ILE A 77 5.17 13.21 2.10
N GLU A 78 4.55 13.39 3.27
CA GLU A 78 3.18 12.97 3.52
C GLU A 78 2.18 13.69 2.62
N ALA A 79 2.27 15.03 2.54
CA ALA A 79 1.39 15.82 1.69
C ALA A 79 1.61 15.54 0.18
N LYS A 80 2.83 15.17 -0.23
CA LYS A 80 3.12 14.72 -1.60
C LYS A 80 2.44 13.37 -1.88
N ILE A 81 2.58 12.41 -0.97
CA ILE A 81 1.95 11.08 -1.06
C ILE A 81 0.42 11.22 -1.13
N ASP A 82 -0.18 12.03 -0.26
CA ASP A 82 -1.64 12.20 -0.21
C ASP A 82 -2.20 12.79 -1.51
N ARG A 83 -1.57 13.86 -2.03
CA ARG A 83 -1.96 14.45 -3.33
C ARG A 83 -1.79 13.47 -4.49
N TRP A 84 -0.75 12.63 -4.44
CA TRP A 84 -0.54 11.61 -5.46
C TRP A 84 -1.62 10.54 -5.40
N LEU A 85 -1.97 10.06 -4.20
CA LEU A 85 -3.05 9.09 -4.00
C LEU A 85 -4.42 9.64 -4.43
N GLU A 86 -4.72 10.91 -4.16
CA GLU A 86 -5.92 11.59 -4.66
C GLU A 86 -5.97 11.58 -6.20
N LYS A 87 -4.83 11.88 -6.85
CA LYS A 87 -4.74 11.83 -8.31
C LYS A 87 -4.91 10.40 -8.83
N GLU A 88 -4.23 9.42 -8.25
CA GLU A 88 -4.33 8.04 -8.71
C GLU A 88 -5.73 7.47 -8.53
N THR A 89 -6.41 7.76 -7.42
CA THR A 89 -7.80 7.31 -7.22
C THR A 89 -8.79 7.93 -8.20
N SER A 90 -8.48 9.10 -8.78
CA SER A 90 -9.27 9.68 -9.88
C SER A 90 -9.06 8.95 -11.22
N ILE A 91 -7.90 8.31 -11.40
CA ILE A 91 -7.52 7.58 -12.61
C ILE A 91 -7.98 6.11 -12.50
N ASP A 92 -7.69 5.47 -11.37
CA ASP A 92 -8.05 4.10 -11.03
C ASP A 92 -9.00 4.09 -9.81
N PRO A 93 -10.33 4.10 -10.03
CA PRO A 93 -11.29 4.03 -8.95
C PRO A 93 -11.26 2.69 -8.20
N ASP A 94 -10.64 1.64 -8.78
CA ASP A 94 -10.52 0.30 -8.20
C ASP A 94 -9.29 0.14 -7.30
N LEU A 95 -8.52 1.22 -7.10
CA LEU A 95 -7.38 1.24 -6.19
C LEU A 95 -7.81 1.11 -4.72
N TRP A 96 -7.21 0.16 -4.02
CA TRP A 96 -7.22 0.06 -2.57
C TRP A 96 -6.14 0.95 -1.95
N ILE A 97 -6.49 1.64 -0.87
CA ILE A 97 -5.53 2.36 -0.03
C ILE A 97 -5.59 1.79 1.38
N VAL A 98 -4.46 1.24 1.82
CA VAL A 98 -4.24 0.77 3.18
C VAL A 98 -3.25 1.71 3.85
N GLU A 99 -3.56 2.10 5.08
CA GLU A 99 -2.61 2.80 5.94
C GLU A 99 -2.16 1.87 7.05
N ILE A 100 -0.85 1.89 7.32
CA ILE A 100 -0.20 1.19 8.42
C ILE A 100 0.60 2.22 9.20
N GLU A 101 0.37 2.29 10.51
CA GLU A 101 1.20 3.05 11.43
C GLU A 101 2.02 2.07 12.28
N ASP A 102 3.34 2.15 12.12
CA ASP A 102 4.31 1.29 12.79
C ASP A 102 5.62 2.02 13.03
N ARG A 103 5.97 2.24 14.30
CA ARG A 103 7.19 2.97 14.69
C ARG A 103 8.50 2.26 14.30
N GLU A 104 8.45 0.93 14.13
CA GLU A 104 9.61 0.14 13.71
C GLU A 104 9.81 0.15 12.19
N GLY A 105 8.87 0.70 11.42
CA GLY A 105 8.94 0.72 9.96
C GLY A 105 8.62 -0.60 9.29
N ARG A 106 7.92 -1.50 9.99
CA ARG A 106 7.54 -2.80 9.44
C ARG A 106 6.46 -2.59 8.37
N THR A 107 6.76 -3.03 7.15
CA THR A 107 5.85 -2.83 5.99
C THR A 107 4.75 -3.88 5.94
N PHE A 108 5.00 -5.05 6.54
CA PHE A 108 4.14 -6.25 6.53
C PHE A 108 3.81 -6.80 5.13
N LEU A 109 4.43 -6.29 4.06
CA LEU A 109 4.13 -6.65 2.66
C LEU A 109 4.51 -8.11 2.36
N ASP A 110 3.79 -8.73 1.41
CA ASP A 110 4.08 -10.07 0.86
C ASP A 110 5.00 -10.03 -0.37
#